data_AF-A0A2V9VJ18-F1
#
_entry.id   AF-A0A2V9VJ18-F1
#
_cell.length_a   1.000
_cell.length_b   1.000
_cell.length_c   1.000
_cell.angle_alpha   90.00
_cell.angle_beta   90.00
_cell.angle_gamma   90.00
#
_symmetry.space_group_name_H-M   'P 1'
#
loop_
_entity.id
_entity.type
_entity.pdbx_description
1 polymer ?
#
loop_
_entity_poly.entity_id
_entity_poly.type
_entity_poly.pdbx_seq_one_letter_code
_entity_poly.pdbx_strand_id
1 'polypeptide(L)'
;MTSQADKKWGSTVPMSIFTVCVLCGACLFLIPAFIIRPFRYQSPRALAIALAVKQIAPRWTMVAVALTVILAVVLWKRVSRWQRVFFVAGLLLIAFSATMARINYFEWMFHPVAIPGFEPAVSATLDASEMVMAVRLGTDSRAYPIRELAYHHVVNDTVGGVPIAVTY
;
A
#
# COMPACT_ATOMS: atom_id res chain seq x y z
N MET A 1 -44.47 18.97 23.12
CA MET A 1 -44.54 18.28 21.81
C MET A 1 -43.32 18.70 20.99
N THR A 2 -42.18 18.02 21.14
CA THR A 2 -41.00 18.26 20.29
C THR A 2 -41.28 17.65 18.91
N SER A 3 -41.21 18.49 17.88
CA SER A 3 -41.58 18.16 16.50
C SER A 3 -40.75 16.99 15.95
N GLN A 4 -41.37 16.12 15.15
CA GLN A 4 -40.67 15.08 14.37
C GLN A 4 -39.50 15.63 13.54
N ALA A 5 -39.50 16.93 13.22
CA ALA A 5 -38.42 17.61 12.53
C ALA A 5 -37.10 17.64 13.34
N ASP A 6 -37.15 17.94 14.64
CA ASP A 6 -35.96 17.99 15.50
C ASP A 6 -35.32 16.60 15.67
N LYS A 7 -36.16 15.57 15.68
CA LYS A 7 -35.73 14.16 15.80
C LYS A 7 -35.01 13.67 14.54
N LYS A 8 -35.38 14.17 13.36
CA LYS A 8 -34.72 13.88 12.08
C LYS A 8 -33.33 14.51 12.03
N TRP A 9 -33.21 15.78 12.43
CA TRP A 9 -31.95 16.54 12.47
C TRP A 9 -30.93 15.95 13.46
N GLY A 10 -31.39 15.43 14.60
CA GLY A 10 -30.51 14.81 15.60
C GLY A 10 -29.84 13.48 15.16
N SER A 11 -30.35 12.81 14.11
CA SER A 11 -29.82 11.53 13.63
C SER A 11 -28.99 11.63 12.35
N THR A 12 -29.25 12.64 11.51
CA THR A 12 -28.57 12.81 10.22
C THR A 12 -27.15 13.36 10.38
N VAL A 13 -26.96 14.36 11.24
CA VAL A 13 -25.64 14.96 11.52
C VAL A 13 -24.61 13.91 11.96
N PRO A 14 -24.87 13.06 12.98
CA PRO A 14 -23.88 12.06 13.40
C PRO A 14 -23.64 10.96 12.35
N MET A 15 -24.61 10.65 11.48
CA MET A 15 -24.39 9.76 10.33
C MET A 15 -23.49 10.40 9.27
N SER A 16 -23.68 11.69 8.97
CA SER A 16 -22.80 12.42 8.06
C SER A 16 -21.37 12.48 8.59
N ILE A 17 -21.19 12.74 9.90
CA ILE A 17 -19.87 12.75 10.53
C ILE A 17 -19.21 11.38 10.42
N PHE A 18 -19.92 10.29 10.74
CA PHE A 18 -19.39 8.93 10.58
C PHE A 18 -18.91 8.69 9.14
N THR A 19 -19.73 9.05 8.15
CA THR A 19 -19.41 8.86 6.74
C THR A 19 -18.18 9.67 6.32
N VAL A 20 -18.10 10.94 6.74
CA VAL A 20 -16.94 11.79 6.46
C VAL A 20 -15.68 11.22 7.09
N CYS A 21 -15.73 10.75 8.34
CA CYS A 21 -14.57 10.13 8.99
C CYS A 21 -14.09 8.88 8.24
N VAL A 22 -15.01 8.02 7.80
CA VAL A 22 -14.67 6.82 7.00
C VAL A 22 -14.04 7.22 5.67
N LEU A 23 -14.65 8.16 4.93
CA LEU A 23 -14.14 8.59 3.62
C LEU A 23 -12.79 9.29 3.72
N CYS A 24 -12.62 10.23 4.64
CA CYS A 24 -11.34 10.88 4.88
C CYS A 24 -10.27 9.86 5.28
N GLY A 25 -10.59 8.92 6.17
CA GLY A 25 -9.67 7.87 6.57
C GLY A 25 -9.31 6.90 5.45
N ALA A 26 -10.26 6.56 4.56
CA ALA A 26 -10.00 5.76 3.37
C ALA A 26 -9.12 6.52 2.37
N CYS A 27 -9.37 7.81 2.14
CA CYS A 27 -8.56 8.66 1.27
C CYS A 27 -7.09 8.75 1.70
N LEU A 28 -6.80 8.70 3.01
CA LEU A 28 -5.42 8.66 3.51
C LEU A 28 -4.63 7.46 2.98
N PHE A 29 -5.29 6.35 2.68
CA PHE A 29 -4.68 5.19 2.02
C PHE A 29 -4.80 5.27 0.49
N LEU A 30 -6.00 5.56 -0.03
CA LEU A 30 -6.28 5.50 -1.46
C LEU A 30 -5.50 6.55 -2.26
N ILE A 31 -5.30 7.77 -1.75
CA ILE A 31 -4.57 8.82 -2.48
C ILE A 31 -3.12 8.37 -2.78
N PRO A 32 -2.30 7.96 -1.79
CA PRO A 32 -0.99 7.38 -2.08
C PRO A 32 -1.05 6.16 -3.00
N ALA A 33 -2.01 5.25 -2.80
CA ALA A 33 -2.11 4.00 -3.56
C ALA A 33 -2.45 4.18 -5.05
N PHE A 34 -3.19 5.24 -5.40
CA PHE A 34 -3.53 5.53 -6.79
C PHE A 34 -2.51 6.44 -7.49
N ILE A 35 -1.81 7.29 -6.75
CA ILE A 35 -0.78 8.18 -7.32
C ILE A 35 0.56 7.45 -7.46
N ILE A 36 1.01 6.76 -6.43
CA ILE A 36 2.30 6.04 -6.42
C ILE A 36 2.07 4.69 -7.10
N ARG A 37 2.03 4.69 -8.44
CA ARG A 37 1.94 3.48 -9.27
C ARG A 37 3.14 3.36 -10.18
N PRO A 38 3.70 2.15 -10.36
CA PRO A 38 4.75 1.92 -11.32
C PRO A 38 4.19 2.09 -12.74
N PHE A 39 5.08 2.35 -13.70
CA PHE A 39 4.77 2.40 -15.13
C PHE A 39 3.69 3.42 -15.54
N ARG A 40 3.41 4.39 -14.68
CA ARG A 40 2.56 5.54 -14.99
C ARG A 40 3.31 6.83 -14.74
N TYR A 41 3.05 7.83 -15.57
CA TYR A 41 3.59 9.16 -15.35
C TYR A 41 3.09 9.72 -14.01
N GLN A 42 4.02 10.21 -13.19
CA GLN A 42 3.74 10.85 -11.91
C GLN A 42 4.20 12.30 -11.99
N SER A 43 3.27 13.25 -11.85
CA SER A 43 3.66 14.66 -11.81
C SER A 43 4.41 14.96 -10.50
N PRO A 44 5.44 15.84 -10.51
CA PRO A 44 6.21 16.13 -9.30
C PRO A 44 5.33 16.60 -8.12
N ARG A 45 4.31 17.40 -8.42
CA ARG A 45 3.35 17.90 -7.42
C ARG A 45 2.47 16.78 -6.87
N ALA A 46 1.91 15.91 -7.73
CA ALA A 46 1.07 14.81 -7.27
C ALA A 46 1.87 13.83 -6.40
N LEU A 47 3.09 13.51 -6.81
CA LEU A 47 3.99 12.65 -6.05
C LEU A 47 4.33 13.26 -4.68
N ALA A 48 4.66 14.55 -4.62
CA ALA A 48 4.94 15.24 -3.36
C ALA A 48 3.75 15.18 -2.39
N ILE A 49 2.53 15.41 -2.89
CA ILE A 49 1.30 15.29 -2.08
C ILE A 49 1.11 13.86 -1.60
N ALA A 50 1.24 12.87 -2.50
CA ALA A 50 1.07 11.47 -2.14
C ALA A 50 2.06 11.01 -1.06
N LEU A 51 3.32 11.43 -1.14
CA LEU A 51 4.33 11.13 -0.13
C LEU A 51 4.03 11.82 1.20
N ALA A 52 3.63 13.09 1.18
CA ALA A 52 3.22 13.80 2.39
C ALA A 52 2.01 13.12 3.08
N VAL A 53 1.00 12.72 2.30
CA VAL A 53 -0.16 11.96 2.80
C VAL A 53 0.28 10.61 3.38
N LYS A 54 1.15 9.86 2.67
CA LYS A 54 1.67 8.56 3.12
C LYS A 54 2.38 8.67 4.48
N GLN A 55 3.13 9.74 4.74
CA GLN A 55 3.85 9.95 6.01
C GLN A 55 2.92 10.17 7.20
N ILE A 56 1.79 10.86 6.99
CA ILE A 56 0.85 11.19 8.06
C ILE A 56 -0.26 10.14 8.21
N ALA A 57 -0.55 9.37 7.16
CA ALA A 57 -1.65 8.41 7.09
C ALA A 57 -1.69 7.40 8.26
N PRO A 58 -0.59 6.78 8.74
CA PRO A 58 -0.65 5.85 9.86
C PRO A 58 -1.25 6.50 11.12
N ARG A 59 -0.85 7.72 11.47
CA ARG A 59 -1.34 8.39 12.69
C ARG A 59 -2.81 8.79 12.55
N TRP A 60 -3.15 9.45 11.45
CA TRP A 60 -4.50 9.97 11.24
C TRP A 60 -5.54 8.90 10.94
N THR A 61 -5.15 7.76 10.36
CA THR A 61 -6.07 6.61 10.23
C THR A 61 -6.45 6.03 11.59
N MET A 62 -5.59 6.06 12.62
CA MET A 62 -5.99 5.64 13.99
C MET A 62 -6.99 6.59 14.61
N VAL A 63 -6.78 7.89 14.43
CA VAL A 63 -7.73 8.91 14.90
C VAL A 63 -9.08 8.69 14.23
N ALA A 64 -9.11 8.46 12.92
CA ALA A 64 -10.33 8.14 12.18
C ALA A 64 -10.99 6.83 12.65
N VAL A 65 -10.21 5.75 12.90
CA VAL A 65 -10.72 4.50 13.48
C VAL A 65 -11.36 4.75 14.85
N ALA A 66 -10.68 5.45 15.75
CA ALA A 66 -11.20 5.73 17.08
C ALA A 66 -12.53 6.51 17.01
N LEU A 67 -12.59 7.57 16.19
CA LEU A 67 -13.80 8.37 16.00
C LEU A 67 -14.95 7.55 15.41
N THR A 68 -14.68 6.74 14.38
CA THR A 68 -15.71 5.90 13.74
C THR A 68 -16.23 4.80 14.66
N VAL A 69 -15.37 4.18 15.47
CA VAL A 69 -15.76 3.20 16.48
C VAL A 69 -16.63 3.85 17.56
N ILE A 70 -16.22 5.00 18.11
CA ILE A 70 -17.00 5.73 19.12
C ILE A 70 -18.39 6.08 18.58
N LEU A 71 -18.46 6.64 17.36
CA LEU A 71 -19.73 6.98 16.71
C LEU A 71 -20.61 5.75 16.49
N ALA A 72 -20.03 4.65 16.00
CA ALA A 72 -20.77 3.41 15.78
C ALA A 72 -21.37 2.86 17.08
N VAL A 73 -20.61 2.85 18.18
CA VAL A 73 -21.08 2.39 19.51
C VAL A 73 -22.19 3.29 20.05
N VAL A 74 -22.01 4.61 20.02
CA VAL A 74 -23.00 5.57 20.52
C VAL A 74 -24.32 5.50 19.74
N LEU A 75 -24.24 5.29 18.42
CA LEU A 75 -25.42 5.27 17.55
C LEU A 75 -26.05 3.88 17.43
N TRP A 76 -25.37 2.79 17.83
CA TRP A 76 -25.77 1.40 17.58
C TRP A 76 -27.22 1.07 17.97
N LYS A 77 -27.64 1.53 19.16
CA LYS A 77 -28.98 1.28 19.70
C LYS A 77 -30.07 2.14 19.03
N ARG A 78 -29.69 3.22 18.33
CA ARG A 78 -30.59 4.21 17.74
C ARG A 78 -30.87 3.97 16.25
N VAL A 79 -30.19 3.01 15.64
CA VAL A 79 -30.23 2.78 14.20
C VAL A 79 -30.90 1.45 13.82
N SER A 80 -31.48 1.42 12.62
CA SER A 80 -32.09 0.23 12.03
C SER A 80 -31.06 -0.84 11.66
N ARG A 81 -31.52 -2.08 11.40
CA ARG A 81 -30.65 -3.19 10.98
C ARG A 81 -29.78 -2.87 9.76
N TRP A 82 -30.34 -2.15 8.77
CA TRP A 82 -29.62 -1.78 7.55
C TRP A 82 -28.54 -0.73 7.81
N GLN A 83 -28.81 0.21 8.72
CA GLN A 83 -27.81 1.18 9.17
C GLN A 83 -26.70 0.53 10.00
N ARG A 84 -27.00 -0.55 10.74
CA ARG A 84 -25.96 -1.35 11.41
C ARG A 84 -25.05 -2.04 10.40
N VAL A 85 -25.61 -2.61 9.33
CA VAL A 85 -24.82 -3.17 8.22
C VAL A 85 -23.93 -2.08 7.61
N PHE A 86 -24.47 -0.87 7.39
CA PHE A 86 -23.69 0.27 6.91
C PHE A 86 -22.53 0.64 7.86
N PHE A 87 -22.77 0.71 9.18
CA PHE A 87 -21.70 0.96 10.14
C PHE A 87 -20.63 -0.12 10.15
N VAL A 88 -21.03 -1.40 10.10
CA VAL A 88 -20.08 -2.52 10.03
C VAL A 88 -19.24 -2.44 8.75
N ALA A 89 -19.86 -2.16 7.60
CA ALA A 89 -19.13 -1.98 6.34
C ALA A 89 -18.14 -0.81 6.43
N GLY A 90 -18.54 0.33 7.01
CA GLY A 90 -17.66 1.47 7.24
C GLY A 90 -16.49 1.14 8.18
N LEU A 91 -16.74 0.40 9.25
CA LEU A 91 -15.71 -0.07 10.19
C LEU A 91 -14.71 -1.03 9.53
N LEU A 92 -15.18 -1.94 8.67
CA LEU A 92 -14.32 -2.82 7.90
C LEU A 92 -13.44 -2.03 6.92
N LEU A 93 -14.02 -1.07 6.21
CA LEU A 93 -13.29 -0.23 5.26
C LEU A 93 -12.20 0.61 5.94
N ILE A 94 -12.51 1.23 7.09
CA ILE A 94 -11.53 2.04 7.81
C ILE A 94 -10.45 1.17 8.47
N ALA A 95 -10.81 -0.01 8.99
CA ALA A 95 -9.83 -0.97 9.51
C ALA A 95 -8.89 -1.45 8.41
N PHE A 96 -9.44 -1.82 7.24
CA PHE A 96 -8.65 -2.19 6.06
C PHE A 96 -7.70 -1.05 5.65
N SER A 97 -8.21 0.17 5.53
CA SER A 97 -7.44 1.35 5.14
C SER A 97 -6.33 1.66 6.16
N ALA A 98 -6.60 1.52 7.46
CA ALA A 98 -5.64 1.70 8.53
C ALA A 98 -4.52 0.65 8.49
N THR A 99 -4.86 -0.61 8.22
CA THR A 99 -3.87 -1.68 8.03
C THR A 99 -3.00 -1.40 6.80
N MET A 100 -3.63 -1.07 5.66
CA MET A 100 -2.89 -0.78 4.42
C MET A 100 -2.01 0.46 4.51
N ALA A 101 -2.38 1.47 5.30
CA ALA A 101 -1.53 2.63 5.55
C ALA A 101 -0.21 2.30 6.29
N ARG A 102 -0.09 1.11 6.88
CA ARG A 102 1.09 0.65 7.65
C ARG A 102 1.91 -0.40 6.94
N ILE A 103 1.33 -1.07 5.96
CA ILE A 103 1.99 -2.14 5.22
C ILE A 103 2.58 -1.56 3.94
N ASN A 104 3.81 -1.95 3.62
CA ASN A 104 4.39 -1.62 2.32
C ASN A 104 3.86 -2.59 1.26
N TYR A 105 2.66 -2.36 0.74
CA TYR A 105 2.05 -3.24 -0.26
C TYR A 105 2.81 -3.23 -1.61
N PHE A 106 3.78 -2.32 -1.81
CA PHE A 106 4.68 -2.37 -2.96
C PHE A 106 5.57 -3.62 -2.98
N GLU A 107 5.86 -4.20 -1.80
CA GLU A 107 6.61 -5.47 -1.70
C GLU A 107 5.85 -6.66 -2.30
N TRP A 108 4.53 -6.55 -2.47
CA TRP A 108 3.73 -7.61 -3.11
C TRP A 108 3.86 -7.58 -4.63
N MET A 109 4.33 -6.47 -5.18
CA MET A 109 4.51 -6.28 -6.61
C MET A 109 5.88 -6.74 -7.09
N PHE A 110 6.87 -6.64 -6.20
CA PHE A 110 8.27 -6.97 -6.44
C PHE A 110 8.70 -8.03 -5.44
N HIS A 111 8.63 -9.29 -5.86
CA HIS A 111 9.00 -10.38 -4.97
C HIS A 111 10.52 -10.40 -4.76
N PRO A 112 11.02 -10.48 -3.51
CA PRO A 112 12.46 -10.61 -3.28
C PRO A 112 12.96 -11.98 -3.75
N VAL A 113 14.18 -12.01 -4.28
CA VAL A 113 14.88 -13.28 -4.55
C VAL A 113 15.57 -13.74 -3.29
N ALA A 114 15.02 -14.78 -2.64
CA ALA A 114 15.61 -15.33 -1.43
C ALA A 114 16.95 -16.03 -1.71
N ILE A 115 17.02 -16.78 -2.81
CA ILE A 115 18.22 -17.48 -3.26
C ILE A 115 18.29 -17.35 -4.79
N PRO A 116 19.27 -16.64 -5.35
CA PRO A 116 19.40 -16.54 -6.80
C PRO A 116 19.83 -17.87 -7.40
N GLY A 117 19.07 -18.34 -8.40
CA GLY A 117 19.43 -19.48 -9.23
C GLY A 117 20.24 -19.03 -10.44
N PHE A 118 21.30 -19.77 -10.77
CA PHE A 118 22.14 -19.50 -11.93
C PHE A 118 22.19 -20.71 -12.85
N GLU A 119 22.20 -20.43 -14.14
CA GLU A 119 22.39 -21.40 -15.20
C GLU A 119 23.72 -21.10 -15.92
N PRO A 120 24.43 -22.11 -16.44
CA PRO A 120 25.57 -21.90 -17.32
C PRO A 120 25.24 -20.99 -18.51
N ALA A 121 26.20 -20.18 -18.96
CA ALA A 121 25.99 -19.26 -20.09
C ALA A 121 25.54 -19.97 -21.39
N VAL A 122 25.91 -21.24 -21.57
CA VAL A 122 25.51 -22.05 -22.73
C VAL A 122 24.05 -22.55 -22.66
N SER A 123 23.45 -22.63 -21.47
CA SER A 123 22.06 -23.02 -21.28
C SER A 123 21.13 -21.82 -21.04
N ALA A 124 21.68 -20.61 -20.89
CA ALA A 124 20.92 -19.40 -20.66
C ALA A 124 19.99 -19.10 -21.84
N THR A 125 18.68 -19.01 -21.56
CA THR A 125 17.66 -18.61 -22.54
C THR A 125 17.47 -17.09 -22.50
N LEU A 126 18.52 -16.36 -22.88
CA LEU A 126 18.50 -14.90 -22.99
C LEU A 126 18.59 -14.49 -24.46
N ASP A 127 17.92 -13.40 -24.82
CA ASP A 127 18.05 -12.84 -26.16
C ASP A 127 19.46 -12.25 -26.34
N ALA A 128 20.01 -12.31 -27.55
CA ALA A 128 21.36 -11.79 -27.83
C ALA A 128 21.53 -10.29 -27.55
N SER A 129 20.44 -9.52 -27.58
CA SER A 129 20.40 -8.09 -27.25
C SER A 129 20.04 -7.80 -25.79
N GLU A 130 19.82 -8.83 -24.98
CA GLU A 130 19.44 -8.65 -23.57
C GLU A 130 20.62 -8.08 -22.78
N MET A 131 20.38 -6.94 -22.12
CA MET A 131 21.41 -6.31 -21.29
C MET A 131 21.57 -7.08 -19.99
N VAL A 132 22.81 -7.33 -19.61
CA VAL A 132 23.18 -7.96 -18.35
C VAL A 132 24.16 -7.08 -17.58
N MET A 133 24.05 -7.08 -16.26
CA MET A 133 25.12 -6.62 -15.37
C MET A 133 26.03 -7.82 -15.08
N ALA A 134 27.31 -7.74 -15.46
CA ALA A 134 28.27 -8.81 -15.22
C ALA A 134 29.21 -8.45 -14.07
N VAL A 135 29.52 -9.43 -13.22
CA VAL A 135 30.50 -9.31 -12.16
C VAL A 135 31.47 -10.49 -12.25
N ARG A 136 32.75 -10.22 -12.03
CA ARG A 136 33.77 -11.26 -11.93
C ARG A 136 34.67 -11.00 -10.73
N LEU A 137 34.75 -11.98 -9.84
CA LEU A 137 35.66 -11.98 -8.70
C LEU A 137 36.50 -13.26 -8.76
N GLY A 138 37.77 -13.11 -9.12
CA GLY A 138 38.67 -14.25 -9.36
C GLY A 138 38.21 -15.11 -10.55
N THR A 139 37.88 -16.37 -10.26
CA THR A 139 37.39 -17.33 -11.26
C THR A 139 35.87 -17.40 -11.32
N ASP A 140 35.15 -16.84 -10.35
CA ASP A 140 33.69 -16.81 -10.34
C ASP A 140 33.20 -15.59 -11.13
N SER A 141 32.37 -15.85 -12.15
CA SER A 141 31.81 -14.84 -13.06
C SER A 141 30.32 -15.06 -13.16
N ARG A 142 29.53 -14.00 -12.91
CA ARG A 142 28.06 -14.06 -12.98
C ARG A 142 27.51 -12.91 -13.81
N ALA A 143 26.39 -13.17 -14.46
CA ALA A 143 25.64 -12.20 -15.24
C ALA A 143 24.20 -12.14 -14.73
N TYR A 144 23.71 -10.93 -14.50
CA TYR A 144 22.38 -10.64 -13.99
C TYR A 144 21.60 -9.87 -15.06
N PRO A 145 20.56 -10.45 -15.68
CA PRO A 145 19.76 -9.72 -16.65
C PRO A 145 19.12 -8.47 -16.05
N ILE A 146 19.24 -7.34 -16.74
CA ILE A 146 18.67 -6.06 -16.28
C ILE A 146 17.15 -6.17 -16.14
N ARG A 147 16.48 -7.02 -16.93
CA ARG A 147 15.04 -7.27 -16.80
C ARG A 147 14.68 -7.94 -15.47
N GLU A 148 15.49 -8.87 -15.00
CA GLU A 148 15.25 -9.57 -13.73
C GLU A 148 15.59 -8.66 -12.54
N LEU A 149 16.70 -7.93 -12.61
CA LEU A 149 17.01 -6.88 -11.63
C LEU A 149 15.90 -5.83 -11.60
N ALA A 150 15.49 -5.34 -12.77
CA ALA A 150 14.17 -4.81 -13.16
C ALA A 150 13.01 -4.97 -12.17
N TYR A 151 12.77 -6.25 -11.89
CA TYR A 151 11.62 -6.74 -11.16
C TYR A 151 11.94 -7.01 -9.69
N HIS A 152 13.13 -7.54 -9.41
CA HIS A 152 13.54 -7.93 -8.07
C HIS A 152 14.18 -6.81 -7.26
N HIS A 153 14.58 -5.71 -7.91
CA HIS A 153 15.25 -4.51 -7.39
C HIS A 153 16.62 -4.74 -6.74
N VAL A 154 16.77 -5.77 -5.93
CA VAL A 154 18.00 -6.15 -5.24
C VAL A 154 18.14 -7.66 -5.27
N VAL A 155 19.31 -8.14 -5.70
CA VAL A 155 19.70 -9.55 -5.59
C VAL A 155 20.90 -9.65 -4.67
N ASN A 156 20.74 -10.35 -3.54
CA ASN A 156 21.84 -10.68 -2.65
C ASN A 156 22.49 -11.97 -3.13
N ASP A 157 23.80 -11.92 -3.37
CA ASP A 157 24.56 -13.07 -3.85
C ASP A 157 25.94 -13.14 -3.19
N THR A 158 26.64 -14.26 -3.35
CA THR A 158 28.04 -14.43 -2.98
C THR A 158 28.82 -14.89 -4.21
N VAL A 159 29.71 -14.02 -4.69
CA VAL A 159 30.55 -14.28 -5.86
C VAL A 159 31.99 -14.42 -5.43
N GLY A 160 32.62 -15.56 -5.73
CA GLY A 160 34.01 -15.81 -5.30
C GLY A 160 34.21 -15.73 -3.79
N GLY A 161 33.19 -16.07 -2.99
CA GLY A 161 33.20 -15.99 -1.52
C GLY A 161 32.94 -14.58 -0.96
N VAL A 162 32.74 -13.58 -1.80
CA VAL A 162 32.46 -12.19 -1.38
C VAL A 162 30.95 -11.93 -1.45
N PRO A 163 30.30 -11.53 -0.34
CA PRO A 163 28.89 -11.14 -0.36
C PRO A 163 28.72 -9.83 -1.12
N ILE A 164 27.78 -9.80 -2.05
CA ILE A 164 27.44 -8.63 -2.87
C ILE A 164 25.93 -8.39 -2.89
N ALA A 165 25.53 -7.13 -3.07
CA ALA A 165 24.16 -6.74 -3.36
C ALA A 165 24.14 -6.11 -4.77
N VAL A 166 23.43 -6.73 -5.70
CA VAL A 166 23.33 -6.28 -7.09
C VAL A 166 22.04 -5.46 -7.26
N THR A 167 22.18 -4.24 -7.76
CA THR A 167 21.11 -3.25 -7.98
C THR A 167 21.43 -2.43 -9.24
N TYR A 168 20.43 -1.75 -9.81
CA TYR A 168 20.52 -0.95 -11.05
C TYR A 168 19.82 0.41 -10.89
#